data_AF-A0A5N5SUY4-F1
#
_entry.id   AF-A0A5N5SUY4-F1
#
_cell.length_a   1.000
_cell.length_b   1.000
_cell.length_c   1.000
_cell.angle_alpha   90.00
_cell.angle_beta   90.00
_cell.angle_gamma   90.00
#
_symmetry.space_group_name_H-M   'P 1'
#
loop_
_entity.id
_entity.type
_entity.pdbx_description
1 polymer ?
#
loop_
_entity_poly.entity_id
_entity_poly.type
_entity_poly.pdbx_seq_one_letter_code
_entity_poly.pdbx_strand_id
1 'polypeptide(L)' 'MENYFDTEQQMEKSHSQELANLDRRILEILDEKVNEQQSTLEQVGLPGFKVTNNATEVKVQMYIIGFILKLGNINTRL' A
#
# COMPACT_ATOMS: atom_id res chain seq x y z
N MET A 1 -24.10 -29.08 24.38
CA MET A 1 -22.69 -28.66 24.56
C MET A 1 -21.91 -28.78 23.27
N GLU A 2 -22.01 -29.91 22.54
CA GLU A 2 -21.30 -30.15 21.27
C GLU A 2 -21.54 -29.04 20.21
N ASN A 3 -22.79 -28.66 19.96
CA ASN A 3 -23.14 -27.54 19.04
C ASN A 3 -22.54 -26.16 19.43
N TYR A 4 -22.25 -25.93 20.71
CA TYR A 4 -21.74 -24.63 21.16
C TYR A 4 -20.25 -24.48 20.82
N PHE A 5 -19.50 -25.58 20.96
CA PHE A 5 -18.08 -25.66 20.61
C PHE A 5 -17.85 -25.54 19.10
N ASP A 6 -18.74 -26.11 18.29
CA ASP A 6 -18.68 -25.98 16.83
C ASP A 6 -18.98 -24.55 16.37
N THR A 7 -19.89 -23.85 17.06
CA THR A 7 -20.22 -22.45 16.76
C THR A 7 -19.05 -21.52 17.10
N GLU A 8 -18.39 -21.75 18.23
CA GLU A 8 -17.22 -20.97 18.66
C GLU A 8 -16.05 -21.12 17.67
N GLN A 9 -15.73 -22.35 17.26
CA GLN A 9 -14.72 -22.61 16.23
C GLN A 9 -15.07 -21.98 14.88
N GLN A 10 -16.35 -21.99 14.48
CA GLN A 10 -16.79 -21.33 13.25
C GLN A 10 -16.64 -19.81 13.32
N MET A 11 -16.93 -19.20 14.47
CA MET A 11 -16.74 -17.76 14.66
C MET A 11 -15.26 -17.39 14.61
N GLU A 12 -14.38 -18.13 15.29
CA GLU A 12 -12.93 -17.89 15.25
C GLU A 12 -12.37 -18.00 13.83
N LYS A 13 -12.81 -19.02 13.08
CA LYS A 13 -12.40 -19.20 11.69
C LYS A 13 -12.89 -18.07 10.78
N SER A 14 -14.15 -17.64 10.94
CA SER A 14 -14.70 -16.51 10.19
C SER A 14 -13.91 -15.23 10.49
N HIS A 15 -13.67 -14.95 11.76
CA HIS A 15 -12.95 -13.75 12.18
C HIS A 15 -11.51 -13.73 11.65
N SER A 16 -10.80 -14.86 11.72
CA SER A 16 -9.45 -14.99 11.17
C SER A 16 -9.42 -14.74 9.66
N GLN A 17 -10.46 -15.18 8.94
CA GLN A 17 -10.59 -14.97 7.51
C GLN A 17 -10.94 -13.51 7.16
N GLU A 18 -11.78 -12.86 7.97
CA GLU A 18 -12.08 -11.43 7.83
C GLU A 18 -10.82 -10.57 8.04
N LEU A 19 -9.99 -10.88 9.04
CA LEU A 19 -8.70 -10.21 9.25
C LEU A 19 -7.77 -10.38 8.05
N ALA A 20 -7.63 -11.59 7.52
CA ALA A 20 -6.81 -11.85 6.34
C ALA A 20 -7.32 -11.12 5.08
N ASN A 21 -8.65 -10.99 4.94
CA ASN A 21 -9.26 -10.23 3.85
C ASN A 21 -9.04 -8.72 4.01
N LEU A 22 -9.07 -8.22 5.24
CA LEU A 22 -8.76 -6.83 5.55
C LEU A 22 -7.31 -6.50 5.20
N ASP A 23 -6.36 -7.34 5.60
CA ASP A 23 -4.93 -7.15 5.28
C ASP A 23 -4.70 -7.09 3.76
N ARG A 24 -5.31 -8.00 3.01
CA ARG A 24 -5.25 -7.97 1.54
C ARG A 24 -5.80 -6.66 0.98
N ARG A 25 -6.96 -6.22 1.49
CA ARG A 25 -7.59 -4.99 1.02
C ARG A 25 -6.76 -3.75 1.33
N ILE A 26 -6.06 -3.72 2.46
CA ILE A 26 -5.13 -2.63 2.78
C ILE A 26 -4.00 -2.58 1.76
N LEU A 27 -3.41 -3.73 1.42
CA LEU A 27 -2.36 -3.79 0.38
C LEU A 27 -2.87 -3.32 -0.99
N GLU A 28 -4.05 -3.77 -1.39
CA GLU A 28 -4.68 -3.36 -2.66
C GLU A 28 -4.86 -1.84 -2.74
N ILE A 29 -5.34 -1.21 -1.66
CA ILE A 29 -5.52 0.25 -1.60
C ILE A 29 -4.17 0.97 -1.65
N LEU A 30 -3.14 0.44 -0.98
CA LEU A 30 -1.81 1.02 -1.01
C LEU A 30 -1.22 0.95 -2.42
N ASP A 31 -1.36 -0.17 -3.12
CA ASP A 31 -0.90 -0.34 -4.49
C ASP A 31 -1.65 0.60 -5.45
N GLU A 32 -2.96 0.74 -5.30
CA GLU A 32 -3.77 1.72 -6.07
C GLU A 32 -3.27 3.14 -5.86
N LYS A 33 -2.97 3.52 -4.61
CA LYS A 33 -2.46 4.87 -4.31
C LYS A 33 -1.06 5.12 -4.87
N VAL A 34 -0.18 4.12 -4.82
CA VAL A 34 1.14 4.22 -5.49
C VAL A 34 0.97 4.40 -6.99
N ASN A 35 0.05 3.66 -7.61
CA ASN A 35 -0.24 3.78 -9.04
C ASN A 35 -0.75 5.18 -9.41
N GLU A 36 -1.73 5.71 -8.67
CA GLU A 36 -2.27 7.06 -8.88
C GLU A 36 -1.16 8.13 -8.80
N GLN A 37 -0.29 8.04 -7.79
CA GLN A 37 0.84 8.97 -7.61
C GLN A 37 1.83 8.88 -8.77
N GLN A 38 2.23 7.67 -9.17
CA GLN A 38 3.12 7.46 -10.31
C GLN A 38 2.52 8.03 -11.60
N SER A 39 1.26 7.71 -11.88
CA SER A 39 0.54 8.18 -13.08
C SER A 39 0.47 9.70 -13.11
N THR A 40 0.19 10.35 -11.98
CA THR A 40 0.16 11.81 -11.88
C THR A 40 1.53 12.43 -12.17
N LEU A 41 2.60 11.89 -11.56
CA LEU A 41 3.96 12.42 -11.73
C LEU A 41 4.51 12.18 -13.14
N GLU A 42 4.16 11.04 -13.76
CA GLU A 42 4.47 10.73 -15.15
C GLU A 42 3.73 11.67 -16.12
N GLN A 43 2.44 11.91 -15.91
CA GLN A 43 1.64 12.83 -16.74
C GLN A 43 2.12 14.28 -16.67
N VAL A 44 2.62 14.72 -15.51
CA VAL A 44 3.24 16.05 -15.34
C VAL A 44 4.62 16.12 -15.98
N GLY A 45 5.17 14.98 -16.42
CA GLY A 45 6.45 14.90 -17.13
C GLY A 45 7.66 14.99 -16.21
N LEU A 46 7.53 14.62 -14.93
CA LEU A 46 8.67 14.63 -14.01
C LEU A 46 9.65 13.51 -14.35
N PRO A 47 10.93 13.83 -14.62
CA PRO A 47 11.93 12.81 -14.94
C PRO A 47 12.13 11.82 -13.78
N GLY A 48 12.29 10.55 -14.12
CA GLY A 48 12.48 9.47 -13.15
C GLY A 48 11.18 8.84 -12.63
N PHE A 49 10.01 9.37 -13.02
CA PHE A 49 8.71 8.79 -12.69
C PHE A 49 8.07 8.16 -13.93
N LYS A 50 7.71 6.89 -13.79
CA LYS A 50 6.92 6.09 -14.73
C LYS A 50 6.08 5.11 -13.91
N VAL A 51 4.91 4.71 -14.41
CA VAL A 51 4.16 3.63 -13.76
C VAL A 51 4.95 2.33 -13.81
N THR A 52 5.20 1.72 -12.64
CA THR A 52 5.99 0.48 -12.51
C THR A 52 5.66 -0.27 -11.23
N ASN A 53 5.59 -1.60 -11.33
CA ASN A 53 5.43 -2.52 -10.20
C ASN A 53 6.76 -3.12 -9.73
N ASN A 54 7.89 -2.71 -10.32
CA ASN A 54 9.20 -3.18 -9.89
C ASN A 54 9.56 -2.51 -8.55
N ALA A 55 9.65 -3.30 -7.48
CA ALA A 55 9.91 -2.79 -6.13
C ALA A 55 11.20 -1.96 -6.00
N THR A 56 12.26 -2.27 -6.77
CA THR A 56 13.50 -1.49 -6.77
C THR A 56 13.30 -0.14 -7.42
N GLU A 57 12.60 -0.08 -8.56
CA GLU A 57 12.28 1.18 -9.23
C GLU A 57 11.35 2.05 -8.38
N VAL A 58 10.33 1.47 -7.73
CA VAL A 58 9.44 2.18 -6.79
C VAL A 58 10.24 2.80 -5.65
N LYS A 59 11.19 2.06 -5.05
CA LYS A 59 12.08 2.61 -4.01
C LYS A 59 12.92 3.77 -4.52
N VAL A 60 13.46 3.69 -5.73
CA VAL A 60 14.21 4.80 -6.33
C VAL A 60 13.32 6.03 -6.50
N GLN A 61 12.10 5.86 -7.01
CA GLN A 61 11.12 6.94 -7.12
C GLN A 61 10.79 7.58 -5.76
N MET A 62 10.62 6.77 -4.70
CA MET A 62 10.43 7.26 -3.34
C MET A 62 11.62 8.08 -2.83
N TYR A 63 12.86 7.66 -3.12
CA TYR A 63 14.04 8.44 -2.76
C TYR A 63 14.12 9.78 -3.51
N ILE A 64 13.71 9.82 -4.79
CA ILE A 64 13.63 11.06 -5.56
C ILE A 64 12.59 12.01 -4.94
N ILE A 65 11.39 11.50 -4.61
CA ILE A 65 10.36 12.29 -3.90
C ILE A 65 10.93 12.83 -2.58
N GLY A 66 11.53 11.96 -1.76
CA GLY A 66 12.11 12.36 -0.48
C GLY A 66 13.22 13.40 -0.63
N PHE A 67 14.02 13.34 -1.70
CA PHE A 67 15.01 14.36 -2.00
C PHE A 67 14.38 15.71 -2.37
N ILE A 68 13.38 15.72 -3.27
CA ILE A 68 12.67 16.93 -3.68
C ILE A 68 11.99 17.60 -2.48
N LEU A 69 11.32 16.82 -1.61
CA LEU A 69 10.64 17.34 -0.43
C LEU A 69 11.62 17.96 0.58
N LYS A 70 12.80 17.35 0.77
CA LYS A 70 13.87 17.90 1.59
C LYS A 70 14.38 19.24 1.05
N LEU A 71 14.57 19.36 -0.26
CA LEU A 71 14.94 20.64 -0.89
C LEU A 71 13.87 21.72 -0.68
N GLY A 72 12.59 21.32 -0.71
CA GLY A 72 11.45 22.20 -0.46
C GLY A 72 11.24 22.57 1.01
N ASN A 73 12.08 22.11 1.94
CA ASN A 73 11.87 22.23 3.40
C ASN A 73 10.51 21.67 3.87
N ILE A 74 9.93 20.73 3.11
CA ILE A 74 8.69 20.06 3.46
C ILE A 74 9.06 18.87 4.35
N ASN A 75 8.87 19.02 5.66
CA ASN A 75 9.24 17.99 6.62
C ASN A 75 8.29 16.80 6.51
N THR A 76 8.75 15.73 5.89
CA THR A 76 8.02 14.47 5.75
C THR A 76 8.87 13.35 6.35
N ARG A 77 8.32 12.62 7.32
CA ARG A 77 8.87 11.35 7.78
C ARG A 77 8.50 10.30 6.72
N LEU A 78 9.36 10.17 5.72
CA LEU A 78 9.39 9.01 4.81
C LEU A 78 10.26 7.91 5.41
#